data_AF-A0AAV5ACF1-F1
#
_entry.id   AF-A0AAV5ACF1-F1
#
_cell.length_a   1.000
_cell.length_b   1.000
_cell.length_c   1.000
_cell.angle_alpha   90.00
_cell.angle_beta   90.00
_cell.angle_gamma   90.00
#
_symmetry.space_group_name_H-M   'P 1'
#
loop_
_entity.id
_entity.type
_entity.pdbx_description
1 polymer ?
#
loop_
_entity_poly.entity_id
_entity_poly.type
_entity_poly.pdbx_seq_one_letter_code
_entity_poly.pdbx_strand_id
1 'polypeptide(L)'
;MPETDHVDLTDSPSENHVKALFEQRELIENVSVECAKQVRQRDKLCLITGEKVTEANKRDFTVVNVIPPDCDMLWEDLDIPRLVKDPHADLKPENKQTIQNAMLLHSDVVDAWTRGEITIDSNRGHAIIAFRKEWQHLHGQKLHLEHLTGLSQLAPLDACFEEHKTVSIVTNVIA
;
A
#
# COMPACT_ATOMS: atom_id res chain seq x y z
N MET A 1 -27.91 -23.20 27.59
CA MET A 1 -26.93 -22.14 27.86
C MET A 1 -25.84 -22.31 26.82
N PRO A 2 -25.67 -21.40 25.85
CA PRO A 2 -24.57 -21.50 24.91
C PRO A 2 -23.32 -20.92 25.56
N GLU A 3 -22.24 -21.70 25.53
CA GLU A 3 -20.90 -21.28 25.92
C GLU A 3 -20.45 -20.17 24.95
N THR A 4 -20.12 -19.01 25.49
CA THR A 4 -19.47 -17.94 24.76
C THR A 4 -18.01 -18.29 24.59
N ASP A 5 -17.63 -18.68 23.38
CA ASP A 5 -16.23 -18.72 22.95
C ASP A 5 -15.65 -17.32 23.08
N HIS A 6 -14.75 -17.17 24.05
CA HIS A 6 -13.88 -16.01 24.15
C HIS A 6 -12.89 -16.07 22.98
N VAL A 7 -13.13 -15.26 21.96
CA VAL A 7 -12.14 -14.97 20.93
C VAL A 7 -11.04 -14.14 21.60
N ASP A 8 -9.90 -14.77 21.80
CA ASP A 8 -8.69 -14.11 22.31
C ASP A 8 -8.17 -13.16 21.21
N LEU A 9 -8.22 -11.85 21.49
CA LEU A 9 -7.90 -10.78 20.55
C LEU A 9 -6.46 -10.27 20.72
N THR A 10 -5.51 -11.15 21.04
CA THR A 10 -4.10 -10.76 21.25
C THR A 10 -3.12 -11.52 20.38
N ASP A 11 -3.37 -11.64 19.08
CA ASP A 11 -2.27 -11.84 18.13
C ASP A 11 -1.74 -10.46 17.73
N SER A 12 -1.00 -9.86 18.66
CA SER A 12 -0.10 -8.76 18.32
C SER A 12 0.94 -9.32 17.34
N PRO A 13 1.22 -8.68 16.20
CA PRO A 13 2.26 -9.14 15.29
C PRO A 13 3.56 -9.36 16.05
N SER A 14 4.17 -10.54 15.90
CA SER A 14 5.41 -10.83 16.62
C SER A 14 6.45 -9.73 16.34
N GLU A 15 7.25 -9.34 17.34
CA GLU A 15 8.27 -8.29 17.16
C GLU A 15 9.22 -8.59 15.98
N ASN A 16 9.44 -9.87 15.68
CA ASN A 16 10.20 -10.33 14.52
C ASN A 16 9.53 -10.00 13.18
N HIS A 17 8.20 -10.08 13.11
CA HIS A 17 7.39 -9.69 11.95
C HIS A 17 7.54 -8.20 11.68
N VAL A 18 7.38 -7.38 12.71
CA VAL A 18 7.52 -5.93 12.63
C VAL A 18 8.93 -5.55 12.16
N LYS A 19 9.96 -6.16 12.75
CA LYS A 19 11.35 -5.87 12.40
C LYS A 19 11.71 -6.26 10.97
N ALA A 20 11.24 -7.42 10.49
CA ALA A 20 11.40 -7.82 9.09
C ALA A 20 10.76 -6.83 8.12
N LEU A 21 9.61 -6.26 8.48
CA LEU A 21 8.92 -5.24 7.66
C LEU A 21 9.63 -3.89 7.67
N PHE A 22 10.30 -3.54 8.76
CA PHE A 22 11.17 -2.36 8.82
C PHE A 22 12.39 -2.48 7.91
N GLU A 23 13.02 -3.65 7.85
CA GLU A 23 14.23 -3.90 7.05
C GLU A 23 13.93 -3.96 5.54
N GLN A 24 12.67 -4.16 5.14
CA GLN A 24 12.27 -4.29 3.74
C GLN A 24 11.72 -3.00 3.10
N ARG A 25 11.85 -1.85 3.77
CA ARG A 25 11.37 -0.54 3.26
C ARG A 25 12.02 -0.12 1.94
N GLU A 26 13.29 -0.47 1.72
CA GLU A 26 13.99 -0.19 0.45
C GLU A 26 13.40 -0.95 -0.75
N LEU A 27 12.63 -2.01 -0.51
CA LEU A 27 12.01 -2.83 -1.56
C LEU A 27 10.67 -2.25 -2.06
N ILE A 28 10.13 -1.26 -1.35
CA ILE A 28 8.88 -0.60 -1.74
C ILE A 28 9.06 0.17 -3.07
N GLU A 29 10.25 0.70 -3.34
CA GLU A 29 10.53 1.44 -4.58
C GLU A 29 10.99 0.55 -5.74
N ASN A 30 11.28 -0.74 -5.48
CA ASN A 30 11.76 -1.69 -6.49
C ASN A 30 10.61 -2.26 -7.34
N VAL A 31 9.97 -1.41 -8.13
CA VAL A 31 8.90 -1.80 -9.06
C VAL A 31 9.47 -2.04 -10.46
N SER A 32 9.13 -3.17 -11.07
CA SER A 32 9.53 -3.51 -12.43
C SER A 32 9.04 -2.48 -13.43
N VAL A 33 9.80 -2.30 -14.51
CA VAL A 33 9.50 -1.34 -15.57
C VAL A 33 8.11 -1.56 -16.15
N GLU A 34 7.70 -2.82 -16.33
CA GLU A 34 6.39 -3.14 -16.90
C GLU A 34 5.25 -2.83 -15.93
N CYS A 35 5.37 -3.23 -14.65
CA CYS A 35 4.38 -2.87 -13.63
C CYS A 35 4.28 -1.35 -13.48
N ALA A 36 5.42 -0.64 -13.39
CA ALA A 36 5.45 0.81 -13.26
C ALA A 36 4.79 1.51 -14.46
N LYS A 37 4.97 1.00 -15.67
CA LYS A 37 4.31 1.53 -16.88
C LYS A 37 2.80 1.36 -16.80
N GLN A 38 2.31 0.20 -16.38
CA GLN A 38 0.87 -0.06 -16.25
C GLN A 38 0.24 0.77 -15.12
N VAL A 39 0.90 0.90 -13.97
CA VAL A 39 0.43 1.75 -12.87
C VAL A 39 0.34 3.22 -13.30
N ARG A 40 1.34 3.73 -14.04
CA ARG A 40 1.27 5.10 -14.59
C ARG A 40 0.12 5.30 -15.57
N GLN A 41 -0.22 4.28 -16.35
CA GLN A 41 -1.37 4.32 -17.24
C GLN A 41 -2.69 4.25 -16.48
N ARG A 42 -2.75 3.49 -15.40
CA ARG A 42 -3.91 3.35 -14.52
C ARG A 42 -4.19 4.64 -13.75
N ASP A 43 -3.20 5.12 -13.00
CA ASP A 43 -3.39 6.18 -11.99
C ASP A 43 -3.47 7.58 -12.62
N LYS A 44 -2.50 7.94 -13.46
CA LYS A 44 -2.40 9.29 -14.10
C LYS A 44 -2.41 10.49 -13.12
N LEU A 45 -2.38 10.24 -11.82
CA LEU A 45 -2.31 11.22 -10.73
C LEU A 45 -1.64 10.58 -9.51
N CYS A 46 -1.15 11.40 -8.58
CA CYS A 46 -0.74 10.95 -7.26
C CYS A 46 -1.98 10.52 -6.48
N LEU A 47 -2.08 9.24 -6.08
CA LEU A 47 -3.29 8.76 -5.40
C LEU A 47 -3.52 9.43 -4.04
N ILE A 48 -2.48 9.99 -3.41
CA ILE A 48 -2.57 10.63 -2.09
C ILE A 48 -2.91 12.12 -2.18
N THR A 49 -2.28 12.87 -3.10
CA THR A 49 -2.47 14.34 -3.20
C THR A 49 -3.48 14.76 -4.27
N GLY A 50 -3.85 13.83 -5.17
CA GLY A 50 -4.71 14.12 -6.30
C GLY A 50 -4.04 14.89 -7.43
N GLU A 51 -2.74 15.21 -7.29
CA GLU A 51 -2.01 15.96 -8.30
C GLU A 51 -1.92 15.16 -9.60
N LYS A 52 -2.35 15.76 -10.71
CA LYS A 52 -2.37 15.10 -12.01
C LYS A 52 -0.98 15.06 -12.62
N VAL A 53 -0.69 13.93 -13.27
CA VAL A 53 0.51 13.78 -14.08
C VAL A 53 0.31 14.52 -15.40
N THR A 54 1.27 15.35 -15.74
CA THR A 54 1.43 16.03 -17.02
C THR A 54 2.80 15.70 -17.60
N GLU A 55 3.04 16.01 -18.87
CA GLU A 55 4.36 15.82 -19.46
C GLU A 55 5.44 16.68 -18.78
N ALA A 56 5.07 17.81 -18.17
CA ALA A 56 6.00 18.72 -17.50
C ALA A 56 6.50 18.19 -16.15
N ASN A 57 5.62 17.53 -15.37
CA ASN A 57 5.90 17.08 -14.00
C ASN A 57 6.01 15.54 -13.88
N LYS A 58 5.96 14.78 -14.97
CA LYS A 58 5.99 13.30 -14.95
C LYS A 58 7.14 12.68 -14.14
N ARG A 59 8.27 13.39 -14.06
CA ARG A 59 9.47 12.97 -13.33
C ARG A 59 9.33 13.11 -11.81
N ASP A 60 8.36 13.89 -11.36
CA ASP A 60 8.08 14.16 -9.95
C ASP A 60 7.13 13.10 -9.35
N PHE A 61 6.89 12.01 -10.08
CA PHE A 61 6.05 10.92 -9.63
C PHE A 61 6.82 9.61 -9.69
N THR A 62 6.65 8.78 -8.67
CA THR A 62 7.27 7.48 -8.53
C THR A 62 6.19 6.43 -8.30
N VAL A 63 6.36 5.27 -8.94
CA VAL A 63 5.51 4.12 -8.64
C VAL A 63 6.15 3.37 -7.48
N VAL A 64 5.36 3.11 -6.46
CA VAL A 64 5.78 2.39 -5.27
C VAL A 64 4.89 1.18 -5.07
N ASN A 65 5.44 0.11 -4.48
CA ASN A 65 4.65 -0.99 -3.96
C ASN A 65 3.90 -0.55 -2.68
N VAL A 66 2.79 -1.21 -2.37
CA VAL A 66 2.06 -1.00 -1.10
C VAL A 66 2.72 -1.84 -0.01
N ILE A 67 3.00 -3.11 -0.28
CA ILE A 67 3.86 -3.97 0.54
C ILE A 67 5.06 -4.47 -0.26
N PRO A 68 6.19 -4.83 0.38
CA PRO A 68 7.36 -5.37 -0.31
C PRO A 68 7.02 -6.63 -1.12
N PRO A 69 7.45 -6.73 -2.40
CA PRO A 69 7.17 -7.89 -3.23
C PRO A 69 7.94 -9.14 -2.76
N ASP A 70 9.12 -8.97 -2.16
CA ASP A 70 10.00 -10.08 -1.75
C ASP A 70 9.69 -10.59 -0.31
N CYS A 71 8.54 -10.21 0.25
CA CYS A 71 8.11 -10.66 1.58
C CYS A 71 7.19 -11.88 1.45
N ASP A 72 7.76 -13.06 1.26
CA ASP A 72 6.98 -14.28 1.03
C ASP A 72 5.92 -14.54 2.11
N MET A 73 6.30 -14.33 3.37
CA MET A 73 5.42 -14.48 4.53
C MET A 73 4.16 -13.62 4.43
N LEU A 74 4.28 -12.33 4.11
CA LEU A 74 3.11 -11.45 3.96
C LEU A 74 2.19 -11.89 2.83
N TRP A 75 2.76 -12.30 1.70
CA TRP A 75 1.99 -12.71 0.55
C TRP A 75 1.19 -13.99 0.82
N GLU A 76 1.76 -14.90 1.59
CA GLU A 76 1.12 -16.15 2.02
C GLU A 76 0.06 -15.89 3.12
N ASP A 77 0.41 -15.14 4.16
CA ASP A 77 -0.47 -14.86 5.31
C ASP A 77 -1.75 -14.11 4.90
N LEU A 78 -1.63 -13.19 3.93
CA LEU A 78 -2.75 -12.40 3.42
C LEU A 78 -3.47 -13.07 2.23
N ASP A 79 -3.02 -14.24 1.78
CA ASP A 79 -3.53 -14.95 0.59
C ASP A 79 -3.63 -14.03 -0.65
N ILE A 80 -2.66 -13.10 -0.80
CA ILE A 80 -2.65 -12.08 -1.87
C ILE A 80 -2.82 -12.69 -3.27
N PRO A 81 -2.15 -13.81 -3.63
CA PRO A 81 -2.29 -14.38 -4.97
C PRO A 81 -3.74 -14.68 -5.37
N ARG A 82 -4.62 -15.03 -4.42
CA ARG A 82 -6.04 -15.27 -4.70
C ARG A 82 -6.88 -14.00 -4.82
N LEU A 83 -6.40 -12.88 -4.28
CA LEU A 83 -7.08 -11.59 -4.34
C LEU A 83 -6.75 -10.79 -5.62
N VAL A 84 -5.61 -11.09 -6.25
CA VAL A 84 -5.20 -10.46 -7.50
C VAL A 84 -6.14 -10.86 -8.64
N LYS A 85 -6.67 -9.83 -9.32
CA LYS A 85 -7.58 -9.92 -10.46
C LYS A 85 -6.95 -9.34 -11.74
N ASP A 86 -5.75 -8.79 -11.64
CA ASP A 86 -4.98 -8.31 -12.79
C ASP A 86 -4.71 -9.47 -13.78
N PRO A 87 -5.28 -9.42 -15.00
CA PRO A 87 -5.10 -10.48 -15.98
C PRO A 87 -3.68 -10.54 -16.56
N HIS A 88 -2.87 -9.51 -16.33
CA HIS A 88 -1.47 -9.43 -16.76
C HIS A 88 -0.49 -9.71 -15.63
N ALA A 89 -0.98 -10.00 -14.42
CA ALA A 89 -0.12 -10.37 -13.31
C ALA A 89 0.57 -11.70 -13.59
N ASP A 90 1.90 -11.68 -13.62
CA ASP A 90 2.72 -12.88 -13.64
C ASP A 90 2.86 -13.38 -12.20
N LEU A 91 1.83 -14.01 -11.66
CA LEU A 91 1.79 -14.49 -10.25
C LEU A 91 2.73 -15.67 -9.94
N LYS A 92 3.79 -15.84 -10.73
CA LYS A 92 4.82 -16.80 -10.40
C LYS A 92 5.51 -16.41 -9.09
N PRO A 93 6.03 -17.38 -8.32
CA PRO A 93 6.70 -17.10 -7.06
C PRO A 93 7.78 -16.01 -7.17
N GLU A 94 8.49 -15.99 -8.29
CA GLU A 94 9.54 -15.01 -8.60
C GLU A 94 9.06 -13.61 -9.01
N ASN A 95 7.75 -13.39 -9.20
CA ASN A 95 7.22 -12.15 -9.75
C ASN A 95 5.96 -11.66 -9.02
N LYS A 96 6.14 -11.24 -7.78
CA LYS A 96 5.11 -10.67 -6.89
C LYS A 96 4.81 -9.20 -7.16
N GLN A 97 5.02 -8.76 -8.40
CA GLN A 97 4.83 -7.36 -8.77
C GLN A 97 3.56 -7.22 -9.59
N THR A 98 2.49 -6.85 -8.91
CA THR A 98 1.17 -6.67 -9.53
C THR A 98 0.80 -5.20 -9.48
N ILE A 99 0.03 -4.75 -10.47
CA ILE A 99 -0.45 -3.35 -10.47
C ILE A 99 -1.30 -3.07 -9.24
N GLN A 100 -1.98 -4.08 -8.69
CA GLN A 100 -2.81 -3.94 -7.49
C GLN A 100 -2.01 -3.94 -6.18
N ASN A 101 -0.72 -4.30 -6.19
CA ASN A 101 0.20 -4.05 -5.09
C ASN A 101 1.02 -2.77 -5.30
N ALA A 102 0.64 -1.90 -6.24
CA ALA A 102 1.40 -0.70 -6.53
C ALA A 102 0.51 0.54 -6.75
N MET A 103 1.09 1.71 -6.52
CA MET A 103 0.43 2.99 -6.76
C MET A 103 1.42 4.09 -7.15
N LEU A 104 0.90 5.11 -7.83
CA LEU A 104 1.65 6.29 -8.23
C LEU A 104 1.55 7.38 -7.16
N LEU A 105 2.71 7.84 -6.68
CA LEU A 105 2.82 8.92 -5.71
C LEU A 105 3.68 10.07 -6.26
N HIS A 106 3.45 11.28 -5.77
CA HIS A 106 4.38 12.39 -5.95
C HIS A 106 5.63 12.16 -5.11
N SER A 107 6.82 12.54 -5.60
CA SER A 107 8.11 12.28 -4.95
C SER A 107 8.16 12.76 -3.49
N ASP A 108 7.59 13.94 -3.21
CA ASP A 108 7.54 14.47 -1.84
C ASP A 108 6.79 13.56 -0.85
N VAL A 109 5.87 12.72 -1.35
CA VAL A 109 5.01 11.83 -0.56
C VAL A 109 5.59 10.42 -0.47
N VAL A 110 6.45 10.03 -1.42
CA VAL A 110 7.09 8.69 -1.45
C VAL A 110 7.85 8.44 -0.16
N ASP A 111 8.67 9.40 0.24
CA ASP A 111 9.45 9.37 1.48
C ASP A 111 8.60 9.17 2.73
N ALA A 112 7.46 9.87 2.80
CA ALA A 112 6.53 9.75 3.91
C ALA A 112 5.85 8.37 3.92
N TRP A 113 5.50 7.87 2.74
CA TRP A 113 4.91 6.55 2.55
C TRP A 113 5.88 5.45 2.99
N THR A 114 7.10 5.42 2.45
CA THR A 114 8.10 4.38 2.74
C THR A 114 8.56 4.39 4.20
N ARG A 115 8.56 5.56 4.86
CA ARG A 115 8.84 5.67 6.30
C ARG A 115 7.66 5.30 7.20
N GLY A 116 6.48 5.06 6.62
CA GLY A 116 5.23 4.79 7.35
C GLY A 116 4.70 6.02 8.09
N GLU A 117 5.11 7.23 7.71
CA GLU A 117 4.63 8.49 8.29
C GLU A 117 3.19 8.81 7.87
N ILE A 118 2.77 8.22 6.76
CA ILE A 118 1.41 8.20 6.27
C ILE A 118 1.00 6.77 5.90
N THR A 119 -0.27 6.44 6.05
CA THR A 119 -0.85 5.16 5.60
C THR A 119 -2.32 5.33 5.21
N ILE A 120 -2.95 4.29 4.68
CA ILE A 120 -4.35 4.28 4.26
C ILE A 120 -5.17 3.32 5.13
N ASP A 121 -6.34 3.78 5.57
CA ASP A 121 -7.35 2.95 6.21
C ASP A 121 -8.45 2.61 5.20
N SER A 122 -8.34 1.43 4.58
CA SER A 122 -9.29 0.97 3.57
C SER A 122 -10.70 0.77 4.16
N ASN A 123 -10.76 0.31 5.41
CA ASN A 123 -12.01 0.10 6.16
C ASN A 123 -12.77 1.40 6.47
N ARG A 124 -12.11 2.55 6.39
CA ARG A 124 -12.71 3.88 6.57
C ARG A 124 -12.88 4.63 5.24
N GLY A 125 -13.10 3.89 4.16
CA GLY A 125 -13.30 4.44 2.82
C GLY A 125 -12.02 5.07 2.27
N HIS A 126 -10.90 4.36 2.47
CA HIS A 126 -9.55 4.74 2.04
C HIS A 126 -9.10 6.09 2.62
N ALA A 127 -9.35 6.29 3.92
CA ALA A 127 -8.95 7.51 4.61
C ALA A 127 -7.43 7.51 4.85
N ILE A 128 -6.77 8.64 4.57
CA ILE A 128 -5.35 8.84 4.84
C ILE A 128 -5.15 9.09 6.33
N ILE A 129 -4.24 8.33 6.94
CA ILE A 129 -3.78 8.54 8.32
C ILE A 129 -2.36 9.09 8.25
N ALA A 130 -2.17 10.33 8.72
CA ALA A 130 -0.85 10.92 8.90
C ALA A 130 -0.43 10.90 10.38
N PHE A 131 0.78 10.44 10.66
CA PHE A 131 1.37 10.33 12.00
C PHE A 131 2.29 11.51 12.36
N ARG A 132 2.83 12.21 11.36
CA ARG A 132 3.73 13.37 11.56
C ARG A 132 3.01 14.70 11.31
N LYS A 133 3.55 15.79 11.86
CA LYS A 133 2.89 17.12 11.85
C LYS A 133 2.87 17.73 10.45
N GLU A 134 3.98 17.57 9.73
CA GLU A 134 4.20 17.99 8.36
C GLU A 134 3.14 17.45 7.38
N TRP A 135 2.63 16.24 7.63
CA TRP A 135 1.63 15.56 6.78
C TRP A 135 0.19 15.71 7.28
N GLN A 136 -0.07 16.44 8.38
CA GLN A 136 -1.42 16.54 8.97
C GLN A 136 -2.45 17.15 8.03
N HIS A 137 -2.03 17.97 7.07
CA HIS A 137 -2.93 18.53 6.08
C HIS A 137 -3.59 17.44 5.20
N LEU A 138 -2.97 16.25 5.08
CA LEU A 138 -3.53 15.09 4.37
C LEU A 138 -4.40 14.20 5.27
N HIS A 139 -4.30 14.32 6.60
CA HIS A 139 -5.00 13.43 7.53
C HIS A 139 -6.52 13.52 7.35
N GLY A 140 -7.19 12.38 7.24
CA GLY A 140 -8.63 12.27 7.04
C GLY A 140 -9.11 12.57 5.63
N GLN A 141 -8.24 13.00 4.71
CA GLN A 141 -8.57 13.04 3.29
C GLN A 141 -8.71 11.61 2.74
N LYS A 142 -9.38 11.48 1.59
CA LYS A 142 -9.57 10.17 0.93
C LYS A 142 -8.53 9.96 -0.16
N LEU A 143 -8.11 8.72 -0.33
CA LEU A 143 -7.34 8.30 -1.50
C LEU A 143 -8.13 8.56 -2.78
N HIS A 144 -7.47 9.12 -3.80
CA HIS A 144 -8.07 9.53 -5.05
C HIS A 144 -8.29 8.37 -6.01
N LEU A 145 -9.38 7.62 -5.82
CA LEU A 145 -9.71 6.43 -6.61
C LEU A 145 -10.85 6.63 -7.62
N GLU A 146 -11.42 7.83 -7.72
CA GLU A 146 -12.65 8.08 -8.51
C GLU A 146 -12.46 7.78 -10.01
N HIS A 147 -11.24 7.99 -10.51
CA HIS A 147 -10.88 7.71 -11.90
C HIS A 147 -10.84 6.20 -12.21
N LEU A 148 -10.90 5.33 -11.20
CA LEU A 148 -10.91 3.86 -11.32
C LEU A 148 -12.32 3.24 -11.27
N THR A 149 -13.40 4.03 -11.29
CA THR A 149 -14.79 3.53 -11.15
C THR A 149 -15.16 2.41 -12.16
N GLY A 150 -14.52 2.35 -13.34
CA GLY A 150 -14.69 1.27 -14.32
C GLY A 150 -13.55 0.24 -14.38
N LEU A 151 -12.53 0.40 -13.52
CA LEU A 151 -11.33 -0.42 -13.43
C LEU A 151 -11.12 -0.92 -11.98
N SER A 152 -12.21 -1.09 -11.23
CA SER A 152 -12.17 -1.46 -9.80
C SER A 152 -11.40 -2.76 -9.54
N GLN A 153 -11.39 -3.69 -10.50
CA GLN A 153 -10.60 -4.92 -10.44
C GLN A 153 -9.09 -4.69 -10.50
N LEU A 154 -8.64 -3.50 -10.92
CA LEU A 154 -7.23 -3.10 -10.99
C LEU A 154 -6.84 -2.10 -9.90
N ALA A 155 -7.77 -1.73 -9.02
CA ALA A 155 -7.47 -0.86 -7.89
C ALA A 155 -6.45 -1.52 -6.94
N PRO A 156 -5.66 -0.73 -6.21
CA PRO A 156 -4.80 -1.27 -5.17
C PRO A 156 -5.59 -2.14 -4.18
N LEU A 157 -5.00 -3.24 -3.72
CA LEU A 157 -5.67 -4.18 -2.82
C LEU A 157 -5.78 -3.59 -1.42
N ASP A 158 -7.01 -3.66 -0.86
CA ASP A 158 -7.28 -3.26 0.52
C ASP A 158 -6.42 -4.06 1.51
N ALA A 159 -6.23 -5.36 1.28
CA ALA A 159 -5.37 -6.21 2.12
C ALA A 159 -3.94 -5.68 2.23
N CYS A 160 -3.35 -5.17 1.14
CA CYS A 160 -2.01 -4.58 1.18
C CYS A 160 -2.01 -3.28 1.99
N PHE A 161 -3.05 -2.45 1.87
CA PHE A 161 -3.15 -1.22 2.67
C PHE A 161 -3.29 -1.50 4.16
N GLU A 162 -4.09 -2.49 4.53
CA GLU A 162 -4.26 -2.87 5.94
C GLU A 162 -2.95 -3.35 6.56
N GLU A 163 -2.15 -4.11 5.82
CA GLU A 163 -0.82 -4.51 6.30
C GLU A 163 0.13 -3.32 6.42
N HIS A 164 0.21 -2.45 5.40
CA HIS A 164 1.01 -1.24 5.46
C HIS A 164 0.59 -0.34 6.64
N LYS A 165 -0.71 -0.27 6.94
CA LYS A 165 -1.26 0.43 8.12
C LYS A 165 -0.80 -0.19 9.42
N THR A 166 -0.85 -1.51 9.57
CA THR A 166 -0.35 -2.21 10.77
C THR A 166 1.11 -1.84 11.03
N VAL A 167 1.97 -1.94 10.01
CA VAL A 167 3.39 -1.57 10.11
C VAL A 167 3.57 -0.11 10.49
N SER A 168 2.82 0.79 9.86
CA SER A 168 2.91 2.24 10.10
C SER A 168 2.47 2.62 11.52
N ILE A 169 1.42 1.99 12.04
CA ILE A 169 0.95 2.20 13.42
C ILE A 169 2.02 1.75 14.41
N VAL A 170 2.54 0.52 14.25
CA VAL A 170 3.58 0.01 15.15
C VAL A 170 4.81 0.93 15.12
N THR A 171 5.19 1.40 13.93
CA THR A 171 6.32 2.32 13.72
C THR A 171 6.18 3.65 14.45
N ASN A 172 4.98 4.21 14.57
CA ASN A 172 4.79 5.59 15.02
C ASN A 172 4.07 5.73 16.37
N VAL A 173 3.41 4.67 16.84
CA VAL A 173 2.63 4.68 18.09
C VAL A 173 3.29 3.86 19.18
N ILE A 174 3.99 2.79 18.81
CA ILE A 174 4.62 1.85 19.77
C ILE A 174 6.12 2.14 19.94
N ALA A 175 6.77 2.74 18.93
CA ALA A 175 8.18 3.16 18.98
C ALA A 175 8.37 4.54 19.65
#